data_AF-A0A2N7R2H6-F1
#
_entry.id   AF-A0A2N7R2H6-F1
#
_cell.length_a   1.000
_cell.length_b   1.000
_cell.length_c   1.000
_cell.angle_alpha   90.00
_cell.angle_beta   90.00
_cell.angle_gamma   90.00
#
_symmetry.space_group_name_H-M   'P 1'
#
loop_
_entity.id
_entity.type
_entity.pdbx_description
1 polymer ?
#
loop_
_entity_poly.entity_id
_entity_poly.type
_entity_poly.pdbx_seq_one_letter_code
_entity_poly.pdbx_strand_id
1 'polypeptide(L)'
;MSSTFVSYHLNTSIVTRPFSWLVIYTVVTGALYFLVTHFPMGAVRVIQPTGFDTHIARLPYTLPLYLSYVLIMPALVLLGRRREWLLPAFFAAAVASGTCLLSHLFWPTMIERPDSASQWLTWFYRIDSPLAASPSGHVALPVAISVVLGYLRVRQTWIFTLWSLVLAVTVLTTGQHVLLDVMYGAAIGGAAGLATIMLHRLRVDLRTMAAILLEWLCIIVTLRIALYVSDWRLYCVAFVIIAARQHALFILYHDATHYHLTRHRSINDFLINLAIGVPGTVPVEFYRPLHLEHHQHTGTTKDPERRFLYHQQPWEFRPLNGKLLLRQLLGDLFIINTLRNLRAYRDAGGASPKMTRSVVAAGIIWLTLLSFIAWQTGTQTMLLIALLWFVPLATLGTLLQKIRSIAEHSGGPDVTPGWQEWTYAWKVGCAGRFFIWPYHINLHLHHHRSANHPWHVLPGLVSTDDRLMDSRTLLSLLWSGLKKKN
;
A
#
# COMPACT_ATOMS: atom_id res chain seq x y z
N MET A 1 -21.19 17.55 -32.61
CA MET A 1 -21.87 16.27 -32.34
C MET A 1 -21.78 16.01 -30.85
N SER A 2 -22.91 16.11 -30.17
CA SER A 2 -23.04 16.03 -28.71
C SER A 2 -22.79 14.60 -28.25
N SER A 3 -21.64 14.34 -27.63
CA SER A 3 -21.35 13.04 -27.00
C SER A 3 -22.12 12.94 -25.69
N THR A 4 -23.24 12.22 -25.72
CA THR A 4 -23.91 11.69 -24.54
C THR A 4 -22.95 10.74 -23.81
N PHE A 5 -22.24 11.27 -22.81
CA PHE A 5 -21.51 10.45 -21.86
C PHE A 5 -22.53 9.59 -21.09
N VAL A 6 -22.65 8.32 -21.48
CA VAL A 6 -23.32 7.31 -20.68
C VAL A 6 -22.50 7.17 -19.40
N SER A 7 -22.96 7.81 -18.33
CA SER A 7 -22.48 7.59 -16.97
C SER A 7 -22.81 6.15 -16.58
N TYR A 8 -21.88 5.22 -16.82
CA TYR A 8 -21.89 3.94 -16.11
C TYR A 8 -21.63 4.25 -14.64
N HIS A 9 -22.71 4.42 -13.86
CA HIS A 9 -22.64 4.41 -12.40
C HIS A 9 -22.29 2.99 -11.93
N LEU A 10 -21.03 2.60 -12.08
CA LEU A 10 -20.49 1.47 -11.33
C LEU A 10 -20.61 1.84 -9.85
N ASN A 11 -21.40 1.07 -9.09
CA ASN A 11 -21.51 1.28 -7.66
C ASN A 11 -20.18 0.88 -7.00
N THR A 12 -19.24 1.82 -6.94
CA THR A 12 -17.86 1.63 -6.45
C THR A 12 -17.79 1.36 -4.94
N SER A 13 -18.89 1.56 -4.21
CA SER A 13 -18.96 1.37 -2.76
C SER A 13 -18.98 -0.11 -2.34
N ILE A 14 -19.47 -1.02 -3.20
CA ILE A 14 -19.60 -2.44 -2.87
C ILE A 14 -18.27 -3.15 -3.11
N VAL A 15 -17.77 -3.84 -2.08
CA VAL A 15 -16.54 -4.64 -2.17
C VAL A 15 -16.72 -5.76 -3.19
N THR A 16 -15.90 -5.75 -4.23
CA THR A 16 -15.84 -6.81 -5.22
C THR A 16 -15.04 -7.98 -4.66
N ARG A 17 -15.57 -9.21 -4.77
CA ARG A 17 -14.94 -10.45 -4.27
C ARG A 17 -14.53 -10.40 -2.78
N PRO A 18 -15.47 -10.13 -1.86
CA PRO A 18 -15.14 -9.91 -0.45
C PRO A 18 -14.48 -11.12 0.23
N PHE A 19 -14.78 -12.35 -0.21
CA PHE A 19 -14.10 -13.56 0.29
C PHE A 19 -12.63 -13.67 -0.16
N SER A 20 -12.28 -13.18 -1.36
CA SER A 20 -10.88 -13.14 -1.79
C SER A 20 -10.08 -12.16 -0.93
N TRP A 21 -10.66 -11.02 -0.56
CA TRP A 21 -10.03 -10.08 0.36
C TRP A 21 -9.88 -10.63 1.78
N LEU A 22 -10.86 -11.42 2.25
CA LEU A 22 -10.72 -12.15 3.52
C LEU A 22 -9.52 -13.11 3.49
N VAL A 23 -9.37 -13.90 2.42
CA VAL A 23 -8.22 -14.81 2.28
C VAL A 23 -6.90 -14.04 2.26
N ILE A 24 -6.81 -12.95 1.49
CA ILE A 24 -5.60 -12.11 1.46
C ILE A 24 -5.30 -11.56 2.85
N TYR A 25 -6.30 -11.02 3.54
CA TYR A 25 -6.15 -10.51 4.91
C TYR A 25 -5.62 -11.61 5.84
N THR A 26 -6.25 -12.79 5.86
CA THR A 26 -5.85 -13.91 6.73
C THR A 26 -4.43 -14.39 6.43
N VAL A 27 -4.03 -14.48 5.16
CA VAL A 27 -2.66 -14.87 4.78
C VAL A 27 -1.65 -13.82 5.24
N VAL A 28 -1.93 -12.53 5.01
CA VAL A 28 -1.02 -11.44 5.38
C VAL A 28 -0.89 -11.33 6.90
N THR A 29 -2.00 -11.28 7.64
CA THR A 29 -1.95 -11.18 9.11
C THR A 29 -1.39 -12.45 9.73
N GLY A 30 -1.69 -13.63 9.19
CA GLY A 30 -1.11 -14.90 9.63
C GLY A 30 0.41 -14.96 9.42
N ALA A 31 0.90 -14.52 8.27
CA ALA A 31 2.34 -14.46 7.98
C ALA A 31 3.07 -13.46 8.90
N LEU A 32 2.48 -12.29 9.15
CA LEU A 32 3.03 -11.32 10.08
C LEU A 32 3.00 -11.81 11.53
N TYR A 33 1.90 -12.44 11.95
CA TYR A 33 1.78 -13.05 13.27
C TYR A 33 2.82 -14.15 13.47
N PHE A 34 3.00 -15.02 12.47
CA PHE A 34 4.05 -16.04 12.46
C PHE A 34 5.44 -15.39 12.63
N LEU A 35 5.73 -14.34 11.85
CA LEU A 35 7.00 -13.63 11.93
C LEU A 35 7.28 -13.09 13.34
N VAL A 36 6.32 -12.37 13.95
CA VAL A 36 6.54 -11.73 15.27
C VAL A 36 6.54 -12.72 16.44
N THR A 37 5.98 -13.91 16.27
CA THR A 37 5.95 -14.96 17.31
C THR A 37 7.12 -15.94 17.21
N HIS A 38 7.75 -16.09 16.04
CA HIS A 38 8.88 -17.01 15.86
C HIS A 38 10.23 -16.29 15.76
N PHE A 39 10.22 -15.04 15.32
CA PHE A 39 11.42 -14.21 15.14
C PHE A 39 11.25 -12.87 15.84
N PRO A 40 11.23 -12.82 17.19
CA PRO A 40 11.14 -11.56 17.92
C PRO A 40 12.38 -10.71 17.63
N MET A 41 12.20 -9.63 16.87
CA MET A 41 13.31 -8.81 16.34
C MET A 41 13.86 -7.82 17.39
N GLY A 42 14.17 -8.29 18.59
CA GLY A 42 14.65 -7.48 19.70
C GLY A 42 14.41 -8.15 21.05
N ALA A 43 14.81 -7.47 22.13
CA ALA A 43 14.58 -7.98 23.48
C ALA A 43 13.07 -8.10 23.77
N VAL A 44 12.65 -9.31 24.15
CA VAL A 44 11.26 -9.59 24.53
C VAL A 44 11.00 -9.03 25.92
N ARG A 45 9.93 -8.24 26.05
CA ARG A 45 9.54 -7.61 27.32
C ARG A 45 8.35 -8.34 27.93
N VAL A 46 8.49 -8.78 29.16
CA VAL A 46 7.39 -9.38 29.92
C VAL A 46 6.47 -8.28 30.42
N ILE A 47 5.18 -8.40 30.12
CA ILE A 47 4.15 -7.49 30.63
C ILE A 47 3.70 -8.02 31.97
N GLN A 48 3.96 -7.23 33.01
CA GLN A 48 3.62 -7.60 34.37
C GLN A 48 2.11 -7.40 34.62
N PRO A 49 1.43 -8.37 35.26
CA PRO A 49 0.07 -8.19 35.71
C PRO A 49 -0.05 -7.02 36.68
N THR A 50 -1.15 -6.28 36.60
CA THR A 50 -1.47 -5.22 37.56
C THR A 50 -2.15 -5.79 38.81
N GLY A 51 -2.31 -4.97 39.85
CA GLY A 51 -3.09 -5.36 41.03
C GLY A 51 -4.56 -5.70 40.72
N PHE A 52 -5.10 -5.26 39.57
CA PHE A 52 -6.45 -5.68 39.14
C PHE A 52 -6.46 -7.11 38.59
N ASP A 53 -5.39 -7.51 37.91
CA ASP A 53 -5.30 -8.83 37.28
C ASP A 53 -5.30 -9.97 38.31
N THR A 54 -4.84 -9.71 39.55
CA THR A 54 -4.86 -10.69 40.65
C THR A 54 -6.29 -11.01 41.13
N HIS A 55 -7.24 -10.13 40.88
CA HIS A 55 -8.65 -10.32 41.24
C HIS A 55 -9.47 -10.98 40.13
N ILE A 56 -8.89 -11.21 38.95
CA ILE A 56 -9.58 -11.82 37.82
C ILE A 56 -9.48 -13.35 37.94
N ALA A 57 -10.63 -13.99 38.19
CA ALA A 57 -10.70 -15.44 38.25
C ALA A 57 -10.35 -16.09 36.89
N ARG A 58 -9.59 -17.18 36.94
CA ARG A 58 -9.36 -18.04 35.77
C ARG A 58 -10.57 -18.90 35.53
N LEU A 59 -11.20 -18.74 34.38
CA LEU A 59 -12.42 -19.46 34.02
C LEU A 59 -12.16 -20.26 32.75
N PRO A 60 -11.60 -21.47 32.82
CA PRO A 60 -11.26 -22.26 31.64
C PRO A 60 -12.42 -22.39 30.65
N TYR A 61 -13.66 -22.51 31.15
CA TYR A 61 -14.90 -22.63 30.37
C TYR A 61 -15.18 -21.48 29.40
N THR A 62 -14.47 -20.36 29.52
CA THR A 62 -14.57 -19.23 28.58
C THR A 62 -13.69 -19.38 27.33
N LEU A 63 -12.82 -20.39 27.26
CA LEU A 63 -11.94 -20.61 26.12
C LEU A 63 -12.66 -20.77 24.75
N PRO A 64 -13.83 -21.44 24.61
CA PRO A 64 -14.52 -21.51 23.32
C PRO A 64 -15.00 -20.12 22.86
N LEU A 65 -15.40 -19.27 23.81
CA LEU A 65 -15.77 -17.90 23.53
C LEU A 65 -14.55 -17.06 23.15
N TYR A 66 -13.38 -17.31 23.74
CA TYR A 66 -12.12 -16.71 23.28
C TYR A 66 -11.77 -17.15 21.84
N LEU A 67 -11.81 -18.46 21.55
CA LEU A 67 -11.48 -19.02 20.23
C LEU A 67 -12.42 -18.52 19.12
N SER A 68 -13.62 -18.03 19.48
CA SER A 68 -14.54 -17.42 18.52
C SER A 68 -13.97 -16.20 17.80
N TYR A 69 -12.85 -15.62 18.26
CA TYR A 69 -12.12 -14.55 17.56
C TYR A 69 -11.87 -14.84 16.08
N VAL A 70 -11.52 -16.08 15.73
CA VAL A 70 -11.25 -16.48 14.32
C VAL A 70 -12.45 -16.31 13.41
N LEU A 71 -13.66 -16.22 13.97
CA LEU A 71 -14.92 -16.07 13.25
C LEU A 71 -15.32 -14.61 13.02
N ILE A 72 -14.67 -13.63 13.66
CA ILE A 72 -15.05 -12.21 13.56
C ILE A 72 -14.99 -11.72 12.11
N MET A 73 -13.85 -11.91 11.43
CA MET A 73 -13.66 -11.45 10.05
C MET A 73 -14.51 -12.24 9.04
N PRO A 74 -14.61 -13.58 9.12
CA PRO A 74 -15.58 -14.35 8.34
C PRO A 74 -17.04 -13.88 8.52
N ALA A 75 -17.47 -13.63 9.76
CA ALA A 75 -18.81 -13.14 10.05
C ALA A 75 -19.04 -11.73 9.48
N LEU A 76 -18.06 -10.83 9.61
CA LEU A 76 -18.13 -9.48 9.03
C LEU A 76 -18.33 -9.54 7.52
N VAL A 77 -17.50 -10.33 6.82
CA VAL A 77 -17.60 -10.53 5.38
C VAL A 77 -18.92 -11.17 5.00
N LEU A 78 -19.35 -12.21 5.70
CA LEU A 78 -20.62 -12.90 5.41
C LEU A 78 -21.80 -11.94 5.54
N LEU A 79 -21.91 -11.19 6.64
CA LEU A 79 -23.01 -10.27 6.90
C LEU A 79 -22.95 -9.03 5.98
N GLY A 80 -21.75 -8.61 5.57
CA GLY A 80 -21.52 -7.39 4.80
C GLY A 80 -21.34 -7.57 3.30
N ARG A 81 -21.22 -8.80 2.76
CA ARG A 81 -20.81 -9.07 1.36
C ARG A 81 -21.57 -8.36 0.23
N ARG A 82 -22.76 -7.83 0.52
CA ARG A 82 -23.61 -7.07 -0.43
C ARG A 82 -23.98 -5.68 0.11
N ARG A 83 -23.22 -5.16 1.07
CA ARG A 83 -23.53 -3.93 1.80
C ARG A 83 -22.36 -2.96 1.72
N GLU A 84 -22.67 -1.68 1.59
CA GLU A 84 -21.68 -0.60 1.44
C GLU A 84 -20.85 -0.39 2.72
N TRP A 85 -21.43 -0.70 3.89
CA TRP A 85 -20.74 -0.59 5.18
C TRP A 85 -19.60 -1.60 5.37
N LEU A 86 -19.50 -2.65 4.52
CA LEU A 86 -18.44 -3.66 4.64
C LEU A 86 -17.05 -3.05 4.44
N LEU A 87 -16.88 -2.21 3.41
CA LEU A 87 -15.57 -1.64 3.09
C LEU A 87 -14.97 -0.85 4.28
N PRO A 88 -15.65 0.15 4.87
CA PRO A 88 -15.10 0.89 6.01
C PRO A 88 -14.91 0.01 7.25
N ALA A 89 -15.83 -0.93 7.55
CA ALA A 89 -15.66 -1.82 8.70
C ALA A 89 -14.46 -2.76 8.55
N PHE A 90 -14.29 -3.36 7.36
CA PHE A 90 -13.15 -4.22 7.05
C PHE A 90 -11.84 -3.43 7.05
N PHE A 91 -11.84 -2.22 6.49
CA PHE A 91 -10.70 -1.32 6.51
C PHE A 91 -10.25 -1.02 7.95
N ALA A 92 -11.17 -0.65 8.83
CA ALA A 92 -10.85 -0.38 10.24
C ALA A 92 -10.29 -1.60 10.97
N ALA A 93 -10.87 -2.79 10.73
CA ALA A 93 -10.37 -4.04 11.28
C ALA A 93 -8.94 -4.34 10.81
N ALA A 94 -8.67 -4.14 9.52
CA ALA A 94 -7.34 -4.34 8.93
C ALA A 94 -6.31 -3.35 9.48
N VAL A 95 -6.67 -2.07 9.62
CA VAL A 95 -5.79 -1.04 10.23
C VAL A 95 -5.50 -1.37 11.69
N ALA A 96 -6.51 -1.76 12.48
CA ALA A 96 -6.31 -2.12 13.89
C ALA A 96 -5.37 -3.33 14.03
N SER A 97 -5.64 -4.40 13.28
CA SER A 97 -4.83 -5.63 13.31
C SER A 97 -3.40 -5.38 12.83
N GLY A 98 -3.26 -4.67 11.70
CA GLY A 98 -1.96 -4.30 11.14
C GLY A 98 -1.15 -3.43 12.08
N THR A 99 -1.79 -2.49 12.79
CA THR A 99 -1.13 -1.65 13.79
C THR A 99 -0.61 -2.49 14.95
N CYS A 100 -1.41 -3.41 15.52
CA CYS A 100 -0.93 -4.34 16.56
C CYS A 100 0.28 -5.16 16.08
N LEU A 101 0.18 -5.78 14.91
CA LEU A 101 1.25 -6.62 14.34
C LEU A 101 2.53 -5.82 14.06
N LEU A 102 2.41 -4.59 13.53
CA LEU A 102 3.53 -3.68 13.37
C LEU A 102 4.13 -3.30 14.73
N SER A 103 3.31 -3.02 15.75
CA SER A 103 3.82 -2.75 17.10
C SER A 103 4.66 -3.92 17.62
N HIS A 104 4.21 -5.17 17.48
CA HIS A 104 4.97 -6.34 17.93
C HIS A 104 6.30 -6.54 17.18
N LEU A 105 6.38 -6.08 15.93
CA LEU A 105 7.60 -6.16 15.11
C LEU A 105 8.72 -5.24 15.62
N PHE A 106 8.36 -4.09 16.19
CA PHE A 106 9.31 -3.11 16.75
C PHE A 106 9.46 -3.24 18.28
N TRP A 107 8.43 -3.75 18.94
CA TRP A 107 8.35 -3.89 20.39
C TRP A 107 7.85 -5.29 20.78
N PRO A 108 8.74 -6.30 20.73
CA PRO A 108 8.38 -7.66 21.11
C PRO A 108 7.97 -7.74 22.58
N THR A 109 6.79 -8.27 22.84
CA THR A 109 6.24 -8.43 24.20
C THR A 109 5.71 -9.83 24.41
N MET A 110 5.72 -10.27 25.66
CA MET A 110 5.11 -11.53 26.09
C MET A 110 4.32 -11.39 27.39
N ILE A 111 3.37 -12.29 27.59
CA ILE A 111 2.68 -12.49 28.86
C ILE A 111 2.97 -13.91 29.35
N GLU A 112 3.42 -14.02 30.60
CA GLU A 112 3.65 -15.31 31.23
C GLU A 112 2.31 -16.01 31.49
N ARG A 113 2.19 -17.26 31.01
CA ARG A 113 0.99 -18.06 31.20
C ARG A 113 1.01 -18.66 32.61
N PRO A 114 -0.01 -18.41 33.44
CA PRO A 114 -0.06 -19.03 34.76
C PRO A 114 -0.39 -20.52 34.64
N ASP A 115 0.03 -21.29 35.63
CA ASP A 115 -0.34 -22.70 35.75
C ASP A 115 -1.87 -22.87 35.79
N SER A 116 -2.36 -23.95 35.19
CA SER A 116 -3.78 -24.25 35.15
C SER A 116 -4.05 -25.71 35.49
N ALA A 117 -4.97 -25.95 36.43
CA ALA A 117 -5.50 -27.29 36.70
C ALA A 117 -6.37 -27.84 35.54
N SER A 118 -6.71 -26.98 34.57
CA SER A 118 -7.51 -27.35 33.41
C SER A 118 -6.64 -27.94 32.30
N GLN A 119 -6.94 -29.19 31.91
CA GLN A 119 -6.22 -29.88 30.83
C GLN A 119 -6.35 -29.17 29.48
N TRP A 120 -7.53 -28.62 29.20
CA TRP A 120 -7.82 -27.99 27.91
C TRP A 120 -7.26 -26.57 27.80
N LEU A 121 -7.20 -25.82 28.90
CA LEU A 121 -6.50 -24.53 28.94
C LEU A 121 -4.98 -24.74 28.83
N THR A 122 -4.44 -25.77 29.50
CA THR A 122 -3.03 -26.18 29.40
C THR A 122 -2.66 -26.68 27.99
N TRP A 123 -3.57 -27.40 27.31
CA TRP A 123 -3.40 -27.72 25.90
C TRP A 123 -3.30 -26.45 25.04
N PHE A 124 -4.18 -25.49 25.28
CA PHE A 124 -4.21 -24.26 24.51
C PHE A 124 -2.93 -23.42 24.67
N TYR A 125 -2.42 -23.26 25.89
CA TYR A 125 -1.14 -22.55 26.13
C TYR A 125 0.07 -23.18 25.45
N ARG A 126 0.01 -24.48 25.11
CA ARG A 126 1.11 -25.16 24.39
C ARG A 126 1.11 -24.85 22.90
N ILE A 127 -0.05 -24.53 22.32
CA ILE A 127 -0.18 -24.27 20.89
C ILE A 127 -0.21 -22.78 20.56
N ASP A 128 -0.62 -21.94 21.51
CA ASP A 128 -0.68 -20.49 21.34
C ASP A 128 0.54 -19.82 21.96
N SER A 129 1.24 -19.02 21.16
CA SER A 129 2.47 -18.37 21.60
C SER A 129 2.18 -17.34 22.70
N PRO A 130 3.01 -17.23 23.75
CA PRO A 130 2.92 -16.15 24.72
C PRO A 130 3.43 -14.80 24.16
N LEU A 131 4.06 -14.81 22.98
CA LEU A 131 4.59 -13.63 22.30
C LEU A 131 3.48 -12.86 21.56
N ALA A 132 3.83 -11.66 21.07
CA ALA A 132 2.89 -10.74 20.41
C ALA A 132 1.71 -10.36 21.33
N ALA A 133 2.01 -10.15 22.61
CA ALA A 133 1.01 -9.95 23.64
C ALA A 133 0.37 -8.55 23.61
N SER A 134 1.17 -7.49 23.54
CA SER A 134 0.68 -6.12 23.59
C SER A 134 1.09 -5.31 22.37
N PRO A 135 0.14 -4.58 21.78
CA PRO A 135 -1.26 -4.43 22.18
C PRO A 135 -2.17 -5.59 21.73
N SER A 136 -3.23 -5.90 22.49
CA SER A 136 -4.09 -7.06 22.19
C SER A 136 -4.90 -6.92 20.90
N GLY A 137 -4.55 -7.72 19.87
CA GLY A 137 -5.28 -7.80 18.60
C GLY A 137 -6.69 -8.41 18.73
N HIS A 138 -6.90 -9.28 19.73
CA HIS A 138 -8.19 -9.87 20.08
C HIS A 138 -9.23 -8.81 20.50
N VAL A 139 -8.76 -7.67 21.01
CA VAL A 139 -9.57 -6.54 21.44
C VAL A 139 -9.60 -5.45 20.37
N ALA A 140 -8.45 -5.08 19.81
CA ALA A 140 -8.35 -3.98 18.86
C ALA A 140 -9.22 -4.18 17.62
N LEU A 141 -9.21 -5.38 17.04
CA LEU A 141 -9.95 -5.71 15.82
C LEU A 141 -11.47 -5.55 15.99
N PRO A 142 -12.14 -6.25 16.94
CA PRO A 142 -13.60 -6.13 17.08
C PRO A 142 -14.02 -4.75 17.59
N VAL A 143 -13.22 -4.07 18.43
CA VAL A 143 -13.51 -2.67 18.83
C VAL A 143 -13.54 -1.74 17.62
N ALA A 144 -12.57 -1.85 16.70
CA ALA A 144 -12.54 -1.02 15.49
C ALA A 144 -13.78 -1.23 14.60
N ILE A 145 -14.21 -2.49 14.44
CA ILE A 145 -15.45 -2.84 13.73
C ILE A 145 -16.65 -2.18 14.41
N SER A 146 -16.80 -2.34 15.73
CA SER A 146 -17.91 -1.80 16.50
C SER A 146 -18.02 -0.28 16.40
N VAL A 147 -16.90 0.43 16.50
CA VAL A 147 -16.85 1.90 16.38
C VAL A 147 -17.37 2.35 15.01
N VAL A 148 -16.89 1.73 13.92
CA VAL A 148 -17.33 2.08 12.57
C VAL A 148 -18.78 1.71 12.32
N LEU A 149 -19.22 0.51 12.70
CA LEU A 149 -20.61 0.08 12.51
C LEU A 149 -21.59 0.92 13.35
N GLY A 150 -21.18 1.34 14.55
CA GLY A 150 -21.93 2.26 15.40
C GLY A 150 -22.09 3.63 14.74
N TYR A 151 -21.01 4.20 14.20
CA TYR A 151 -21.05 5.46 13.45
C TYR A 151 -21.97 5.38 12.22
N LEU A 152 -21.88 4.28 11.46
CA LEU A 152 -22.73 4.03 10.29
C LEU A 152 -24.17 3.64 10.65
N ARG A 153 -24.50 3.50 11.95
CA ARG A 153 -25.82 3.14 12.48
C ARG A 153 -26.38 1.83 11.89
N VAL A 154 -25.50 0.85 11.70
CA VAL A 154 -25.84 -0.46 11.13
C VAL A 154 -26.24 -1.42 12.25
N ARG A 155 -27.37 -2.14 12.10
CA ARG A 155 -27.89 -3.06 13.15
C ARG A 155 -26.87 -4.10 13.62
N GLN A 156 -26.00 -4.57 12.73
CA GLN A 156 -24.92 -5.53 13.05
C GLN A 156 -23.95 -5.00 14.11
N THR A 157 -23.91 -3.70 14.40
CA THR A 157 -23.09 -3.12 15.48
C THR A 157 -23.32 -3.78 16.83
N TRP A 158 -24.55 -4.20 17.14
CA TRP A 158 -24.87 -4.89 18.40
C TRP A 158 -24.16 -6.24 18.52
N ILE A 159 -24.12 -7.00 17.42
CA ILE A 159 -23.44 -8.30 17.37
C ILE A 159 -21.96 -8.10 17.66
N PHE A 160 -21.30 -7.21 16.91
CA PHE A 160 -19.85 -7.00 17.06
C PHE A 160 -19.48 -6.33 18.39
N THR A 161 -20.32 -5.45 18.93
CA THR A 161 -20.09 -4.81 20.23
C THR A 161 -20.20 -5.81 21.37
N LEU A 162 -21.24 -6.63 21.38
CA LEU A 162 -21.36 -7.70 22.37
C LEU A 162 -20.20 -8.69 22.25
N TRP A 163 -19.84 -9.08 21.02
CA TRP A 163 -18.72 -9.99 20.77
C TRP A 163 -17.38 -9.39 21.23
N SER A 164 -17.16 -8.09 21.01
CA SER A 164 -15.99 -7.36 21.50
C SER A 164 -15.91 -7.36 23.04
N LEU A 165 -17.04 -7.15 23.73
CA LEU A 165 -17.09 -7.18 25.19
C LEU A 165 -16.81 -8.59 25.73
N VAL A 166 -17.39 -9.61 25.10
CA VAL A 166 -17.12 -11.01 25.43
C VAL A 166 -15.63 -11.29 25.25
N LEU A 167 -15.03 -10.97 24.10
CA LEU A 167 -13.60 -11.20 23.86
C LEU A 167 -12.72 -10.45 24.86
N ALA A 168 -13.04 -9.20 25.21
CA ALA A 168 -12.28 -8.44 26.21
C ALA A 168 -12.31 -9.07 27.62
N VAL A 169 -13.39 -9.77 27.98
CA VAL A 169 -13.47 -10.52 29.24
C VAL A 169 -12.79 -11.89 29.12
N THR A 170 -12.96 -12.58 27.99
CA THR A 170 -12.44 -13.93 27.83
C THR A 170 -10.93 -13.96 27.66
N VAL A 171 -10.32 -12.94 27.06
CA VAL A 171 -8.86 -12.80 27.02
C VAL A 171 -8.24 -12.70 28.42
N LEU A 172 -8.93 -12.07 29.38
CA LEU A 172 -8.47 -11.93 30.77
C LEU A 172 -8.74 -13.20 31.59
N THR A 173 -9.94 -13.77 31.47
CA THR A 173 -10.34 -14.97 32.24
C THR A 173 -9.68 -16.26 31.76
N THR A 174 -9.23 -16.31 30.50
CA THR A 174 -8.30 -17.33 30.00
C THR A 174 -6.85 -16.96 30.25
N GLY A 175 -6.59 -15.73 30.72
CA GLY A 175 -5.33 -14.95 30.70
C GLY A 175 -4.41 -15.27 29.57
N GLN A 176 -5.03 -15.10 28.42
CA GLN A 176 -4.36 -14.80 27.20
C GLN A 176 -3.77 -13.39 27.22
N HIS A 177 -4.37 -12.49 27.99
CA HIS A 177 -3.95 -11.11 28.12
C HIS A 177 -4.07 -10.62 29.58
N VAL A 178 -3.45 -9.49 29.91
CA VAL A 178 -3.66 -8.75 31.17
C VAL A 178 -4.41 -7.45 30.88
N LEU A 179 -4.89 -6.76 31.92
CA LEU A 179 -5.75 -5.60 31.76
C LEU A 179 -5.08 -4.48 30.94
N LEU A 180 -3.79 -4.25 31.16
CA LEU A 180 -3.07 -3.15 30.53
C LEU A 180 -3.00 -3.28 29.00
N ASP A 181 -2.71 -4.45 28.48
CA ASP A 181 -2.61 -4.66 27.03
C ASP A 181 -3.97 -4.82 26.35
N VAL A 182 -5.00 -5.25 27.10
CA VAL A 182 -6.41 -5.13 26.69
C VAL A 182 -6.80 -3.67 26.52
N MET A 183 -6.42 -2.79 27.45
CA MET A 183 -6.68 -1.35 27.34
C MET A 183 -5.95 -0.73 26.13
N TYR A 184 -4.69 -1.09 25.89
CA TYR A 184 -3.97 -0.64 24.70
C TYR A 184 -4.60 -1.18 23.41
N GLY A 185 -5.05 -2.44 23.40
CA GLY A 185 -5.81 -3.01 22.29
C GLY A 185 -7.09 -2.21 22.02
N ALA A 186 -7.89 -1.91 23.05
CA ALA A 186 -9.10 -1.10 22.92
C ALA A 186 -8.80 0.31 22.41
N ALA A 187 -7.73 0.95 22.89
CA ALA A 187 -7.30 2.27 22.43
C ALA A 187 -6.92 2.27 20.93
N ILE A 188 -6.17 1.27 20.47
CA ILE A 188 -5.82 1.11 19.06
C ILE A 188 -7.06 0.83 18.21
N GLY A 189 -7.95 -0.04 18.67
CA GLY A 189 -9.20 -0.33 17.99
C GLY A 189 -10.06 0.93 17.83
N GLY A 190 -10.19 1.71 18.90
CA GLY A 190 -10.90 2.99 18.91
C GLY A 190 -10.26 4.00 17.94
N ALA A 191 -8.94 4.18 18.00
CA ALA A 191 -8.21 5.08 17.12
C ALA A 191 -8.32 4.68 15.64
N ALA A 192 -8.18 3.39 15.32
CA ALA A 192 -8.35 2.87 13.96
C ALA A 192 -9.78 3.08 13.44
N GLY A 193 -10.80 2.85 14.29
CA GLY A 193 -12.19 3.12 13.97
C GLY A 193 -12.46 4.60 13.70
N LEU A 194 -11.99 5.49 14.58
CA LEU A 194 -12.14 6.94 14.44
C LEU A 194 -11.40 7.50 13.22
N ALA A 195 -10.17 7.04 12.97
CA ALA A 195 -9.42 7.41 11.77
C ALA A 195 -10.16 6.98 10.50
N THR A 196 -10.73 5.78 10.49
CA THR A 196 -11.53 5.28 9.36
C THR A 196 -12.80 6.12 9.16
N ILE A 197 -13.49 6.50 10.23
CA ILE A 197 -14.65 7.40 10.18
C ILE A 197 -14.23 8.76 9.59
N MET A 198 -13.09 9.31 10.02
CA MET A 198 -12.58 10.57 9.48
C MET A 198 -12.29 10.48 7.98
N LEU A 199 -11.57 9.44 7.53
CA LEU A 199 -11.31 9.20 6.12
C LEU A 199 -12.60 9.07 5.32
N HIS A 200 -13.58 8.32 5.85
CA HIS A 200 -14.88 8.15 5.22
C HIS A 200 -15.65 9.47 5.11
N ARG A 201 -15.68 10.30 6.16
CA ARG A 201 -16.30 11.63 6.15
C ARG A 201 -15.66 12.58 5.16
N LEU A 202 -14.33 12.49 5.01
CA LEU A 202 -13.55 13.25 4.04
C LEU A 202 -13.61 12.66 2.62
N ARG A 203 -14.48 11.66 2.40
CA ARG A 203 -14.68 10.97 1.12
C ARG A 203 -13.37 10.48 0.51
N VAL A 204 -12.46 10.00 1.36
CA VAL A 204 -11.23 9.36 0.92
C VAL A 204 -11.56 7.98 0.36
N ASP A 205 -11.02 7.67 -0.83
CA ASP A 205 -11.14 6.34 -1.41
C ASP A 205 -10.37 5.33 -0.56
N LEU A 206 -11.11 4.52 0.21
CA LEU A 206 -10.53 3.55 1.15
C LEU A 206 -9.80 2.41 0.44
N ARG A 207 -10.06 2.14 -0.84
CA ARG A 207 -9.34 1.11 -1.61
C ARG A 207 -7.95 1.60 -1.95
N THR A 208 -7.84 2.84 -2.45
CA THR A 208 -6.56 3.51 -2.69
C THR A 208 -5.79 3.72 -1.40
N MET A 209 -6.46 4.14 -0.31
CA MET A 209 -5.79 4.24 1.00
C MET A 209 -5.29 2.87 1.50
N ALA A 210 -6.07 1.80 1.35
CA ALA A 210 -5.63 0.45 1.72
C ALA A 210 -4.42 0.01 0.91
N ALA A 211 -4.40 0.30 -0.40
CA ALA A 211 -3.26 0.05 -1.27
C ALA A 211 -2.01 0.81 -0.81
N ILE A 212 -2.13 2.11 -0.50
CA ILE A 212 -1.03 2.92 0.05
C ILE A 212 -0.48 2.29 1.34
N LEU A 213 -1.36 1.94 2.29
CA LEU A 213 -0.96 1.34 3.56
C LEU A 213 -0.31 -0.03 3.37
N LEU A 214 -0.78 -0.84 2.40
CA LEU A 214 -0.18 -2.12 2.07
C LEU A 214 1.23 -1.97 1.50
N GLU A 215 1.48 -1.01 0.61
CA GLU A 215 2.82 -0.76 0.08
C GLU A 215 3.79 -0.31 1.19
N TRP A 216 3.33 0.57 2.09
CA TRP A 216 4.11 0.96 3.27
C TRP A 216 4.37 -0.22 4.21
N LEU A 217 3.38 -1.07 4.46
CA LEU A 217 3.55 -2.30 5.24
C LEU A 217 4.63 -3.19 4.64
N CYS A 218 4.60 -3.42 3.31
CA CYS A 218 5.63 -4.19 2.62
C CYS A 218 7.02 -3.56 2.78
N ILE A 219 7.15 -2.24 2.63
CA ILE A 219 8.42 -1.53 2.79
C ILE A 219 8.94 -1.65 4.23
N ILE A 220 8.10 -1.35 5.22
CA ILE A 220 8.46 -1.37 6.64
C ILE A 220 8.90 -2.76 7.08
N VAL A 221 8.15 -3.80 6.72
CA VAL A 221 8.47 -5.19 7.07
C VAL A 221 9.77 -5.63 6.39
N THR A 222 9.95 -5.28 5.11
CA THR A 222 11.19 -5.58 4.37
C THR A 222 12.40 -4.90 5.00
N LEU A 223 12.30 -3.61 5.30
CA LEU A 223 13.34 -2.85 5.99
C LEU A 223 13.66 -3.47 7.34
N ARG A 224 12.64 -3.81 8.14
CA ARG A 224 12.84 -4.39 9.45
C ARG A 224 13.58 -5.73 9.38
N ILE A 225 13.13 -6.65 8.53
CA ILE A 225 13.78 -7.96 8.36
C ILE A 225 15.24 -7.77 7.96
N ALA A 226 15.50 -6.91 6.99
CA ALA A 226 16.85 -6.67 6.49
C ALA A 226 17.77 -6.10 7.59
N LEU A 227 17.28 -5.11 8.35
CA LEU A 227 18.02 -4.53 9.47
C LEU A 227 18.22 -5.52 10.62
N TYR A 228 17.24 -6.38 10.90
CA TYR A 228 17.34 -7.37 11.96
C TYR A 228 18.39 -8.45 11.63
N VAL A 229 18.34 -9.02 10.43
CA VAL A 229 19.26 -10.08 10.02
C VAL A 229 20.67 -9.52 9.75
N SER A 230 20.76 -8.26 9.33
CA SER A 230 22.04 -7.58 9.08
C SER A 230 22.97 -8.29 8.07
N ASP A 231 22.39 -8.88 7.02
CA ASP A 231 23.11 -9.56 5.94
C ASP A 231 23.02 -8.74 4.64
N TRP A 232 24.16 -8.52 3.99
CA TRP A 232 24.25 -7.76 2.74
C TRP A 232 23.40 -8.33 1.60
N ARG A 233 23.20 -9.66 1.56
CA ARG A 233 22.35 -10.33 0.57
C ARG A 233 20.89 -9.91 0.74
N LEU A 234 20.44 -9.78 1.98
CA LEU A 234 19.09 -9.29 2.28
C LEU A 234 18.97 -7.79 2.03
N TYR A 235 20.04 -7.00 2.13
CA TYR A 235 20.02 -5.62 1.65
C TYR A 235 19.80 -5.54 0.14
N CYS A 236 20.40 -6.44 -0.67
CA CYS A 236 20.13 -6.51 -2.10
C CYS A 236 18.68 -6.91 -2.42
N VAL A 237 18.12 -7.88 -1.68
CA VAL A 237 16.71 -8.27 -1.83
C VAL A 237 15.79 -7.12 -1.42
N ALA A 238 16.07 -6.47 -0.29
CA ALA A 238 15.32 -5.32 0.20
C ALA A 238 15.36 -4.16 -0.80
N PHE A 239 16.52 -3.88 -1.39
CA PHE A 239 16.68 -2.88 -2.44
C PHE A 239 15.72 -3.12 -3.62
N VAL A 240 15.63 -4.36 -4.12
CA VAL A 240 14.74 -4.69 -5.25
C VAL A 240 13.27 -4.56 -4.86
N ILE A 241 12.90 -5.07 -3.68
CA ILE A 241 11.52 -4.99 -3.19
C ILE A 241 11.12 -3.53 -2.98
N ILE A 242 11.91 -2.76 -2.23
CA ILE A 242 11.64 -1.36 -1.91
C ILE A 242 11.52 -0.52 -3.19
N ALA A 243 12.42 -0.70 -4.17
CA ALA A 243 12.29 -0.03 -5.47
C ALA A 243 10.94 -0.31 -6.15
N ALA A 244 10.51 -1.58 -6.16
CA ALA A 244 9.23 -1.97 -6.76
C ALA A 244 8.02 -1.42 -6.00
N ARG A 245 8.07 -1.36 -4.66
CA ARG A 245 6.98 -0.80 -3.83
C ARG A 245 6.93 0.74 -3.91
N GLN A 246 8.08 1.40 -3.97
CA GLN A 246 8.17 2.85 -4.23
C GLN A 246 7.56 3.20 -5.60
N HIS A 247 7.89 2.44 -6.64
CA HIS A 247 7.26 2.57 -7.96
C HIS A 247 5.74 2.36 -7.89
N ALA A 248 5.27 1.37 -7.13
CA ALA A 248 3.84 1.13 -6.91
C ALA A 248 3.14 2.31 -6.20
N LEU A 249 3.78 2.92 -5.20
CA LEU A 249 3.30 4.14 -4.57
C LEU A 249 3.24 5.30 -5.56
N PHE A 250 4.22 5.46 -6.45
CA PHE A 250 4.18 6.48 -7.50
C PHE A 250 3.06 6.28 -8.52
N ILE A 251 2.55 5.05 -8.70
CA ILE A 251 1.38 4.78 -9.54
C ILE A 251 0.09 5.25 -8.86
N LEU A 252 -0.06 5.00 -7.55
CA LEU A 252 -1.17 5.56 -6.78
C LEU A 252 -1.08 7.09 -6.70
N TYR A 253 0.12 7.64 -6.66
CA TYR A 253 0.37 9.08 -6.74
C TYR A 253 -0.03 9.66 -8.09
N HIS A 254 0.27 8.98 -9.18
CA HIS A 254 -0.20 9.34 -10.51
C HIS A 254 -1.74 9.32 -10.57
N ASP A 255 -2.42 8.32 -10.00
CA ASP A 255 -3.88 8.32 -9.91
C ASP A 255 -4.41 9.53 -9.09
N ALA A 256 -3.72 9.87 -7.99
CA ALA A 256 -4.05 11.01 -7.14
C ALA A 256 -3.80 12.39 -7.81
N THR A 257 -3.09 12.47 -8.94
CA THR A 257 -2.99 13.75 -9.69
C THR A 257 -4.36 14.19 -10.20
N HIS A 258 -5.26 13.24 -10.44
CA HIS A 258 -6.64 13.46 -10.89
C HIS A 258 -7.65 13.61 -9.73
N TYR A 259 -7.16 13.69 -8.49
CA TYR A 259 -7.97 13.80 -7.27
C TYR A 259 -8.85 12.57 -6.99
N HIS A 260 -8.35 11.39 -7.34
CA HIS A 260 -9.04 10.11 -7.09
C HIS A 260 -8.91 9.60 -5.65
N LEU A 261 -7.93 10.07 -4.89
CA LEU A 261 -7.83 9.74 -3.46
C LEU A 261 -8.92 10.45 -2.66
N THR A 262 -9.21 11.71 -2.98
CA THR A 262 -10.42 12.43 -2.54
C THR A 262 -10.64 13.67 -3.40
N ARG A 263 -11.90 14.09 -3.58
CA ARG A 263 -12.23 15.33 -4.30
C ARG A 263 -11.85 16.59 -3.50
N HIS A 264 -11.56 16.46 -2.20
CA HIS A 264 -11.01 17.55 -1.40
C HIS A 264 -9.53 17.76 -1.74
N ARG A 265 -9.25 18.71 -2.64
CA ARG A 265 -7.92 18.93 -3.23
C ARG A 265 -6.78 19.03 -2.21
N SER A 266 -6.94 19.83 -1.15
CA SER A 266 -5.92 19.98 -0.11
C SER A 266 -5.64 18.69 0.66
N ILE A 267 -6.67 17.87 0.88
CA ILE A 267 -6.57 16.60 1.60
C ILE A 267 -5.95 15.53 0.68
N ASN A 268 -6.36 15.47 -0.58
CA ASN A 268 -5.74 14.62 -1.59
C ASN A 268 -4.23 14.88 -1.66
N ASP A 269 -3.87 16.16 -1.78
CA ASP A 269 -2.48 16.58 -1.94
C ASP A 269 -1.68 16.31 -0.67
N PHE A 270 -2.24 16.61 0.51
CA PHE A 270 -1.61 16.27 1.79
C PHE A 270 -1.37 14.77 1.94
N LEU A 271 -2.41 13.94 1.73
CA LEU A 271 -2.32 12.49 1.92
C LEU A 271 -1.32 11.87 0.95
N ILE A 272 -1.31 12.26 -0.31
CA ILE A 272 -0.37 11.68 -1.29
C ILE A 272 1.05 12.21 -1.14
N ASN A 273 1.22 13.47 -0.74
CA ASN A 273 2.53 14.01 -0.39
C ASN A 273 3.09 13.33 0.86
N LEU A 274 2.26 13.06 1.86
CA LEU A 274 2.66 12.28 3.03
C LEU A 274 3.02 10.84 2.63
N ALA A 275 2.23 10.21 1.76
CA ALA A 275 2.41 8.82 1.36
C ALA A 275 3.66 8.59 0.49
N ILE A 276 3.96 9.45 -0.47
CA ILE A 276 5.13 9.27 -1.35
C ILE A 276 5.67 10.56 -1.95
N GLY A 277 4.87 11.62 -2.12
CA GLY A 277 5.34 12.85 -2.78
C GLY A 277 6.54 13.50 -2.09
N VAL A 278 6.47 13.71 -0.77
CA VAL A 278 7.58 14.25 0.03
C VAL A 278 8.73 13.25 0.22
N PRO A 279 8.51 12.02 0.73
CA PRO A 279 9.63 11.10 0.95
C PRO A 279 10.22 10.58 -0.37
N GLY A 280 9.47 10.66 -1.47
CA GLY A 280 9.92 10.42 -2.84
C GLY A 280 10.49 11.65 -3.54
N THR A 281 10.61 12.80 -2.86
CA THR A 281 11.23 14.05 -3.34
C THR A 281 10.56 14.73 -4.54
N VAL A 282 9.33 14.34 -4.88
CA VAL A 282 8.54 14.89 -6.00
C VAL A 282 7.13 15.21 -5.50
N PRO A 283 6.89 16.39 -4.90
CA PRO A 283 5.55 16.80 -4.49
C PRO A 283 4.55 16.82 -5.65
N VAL A 284 3.29 16.46 -5.39
CA VAL A 284 2.24 16.35 -6.41
C VAL A 284 1.99 17.66 -7.16
N GLU A 285 2.24 18.78 -6.51
CA GLU A 285 2.11 20.13 -7.07
C GLU A 285 3.09 20.41 -8.21
N PHE A 286 4.23 19.72 -8.23
CA PHE A 286 5.20 19.79 -9.32
C PHE A 286 4.79 18.90 -10.49
N TYR A 287 4.40 17.65 -10.22
CA TYR A 287 4.13 16.67 -11.27
C TYR A 287 2.76 16.85 -11.94
N ARG A 288 1.71 17.15 -11.17
CA ARG A 288 0.33 17.28 -11.68
C ARG A 288 0.21 18.16 -12.94
N PRO A 289 0.75 19.39 -13.01
CA PRO A 289 0.61 20.21 -14.22
C PRO A 289 1.24 19.55 -15.46
N LEU A 290 2.40 18.90 -15.31
CA LEU A 290 3.06 18.17 -16.39
C LEU A 290 2.21 17.00 -16.86
N HIS A 291 1.63 16.26 -15.92
CA HIS A 291 0.77 15.12 -16.22
C HIS A 291 -0.52 15.54 -16.94
N LEU A 292 -1.17 16.61 -16.49
CA LEU A 292 -2.38 17.12 -17.14
C LEU A 292 -2.09 17.70 -18.53
N GLU A 293 -0.96 18.38 -18.72
CA GLU A 293 -0.52 18.84 -20.04
C GLU A 293 -0.23 17.65 -20.97
N HIS A 294 0.37 16.57 -20.45
CA HIS A 294 0.57 15.31 -21.17
C HIS A 294 -0.76 14.71 -21.64
N HIS A 295 -1.77 14.61 -20.79
CA HIS A 295 -3.10 14.13 -21.19
C HIS A 295 -3.74 14.98 -22.29
N GLN A 296 -3.53 16.30 -22.28
CA GLN A 296 -4.10 17.21 -23.27
C GLN A 296 -3.40 17.12 -24.62
N HIS A 297 -2.08 16.87 -24.62
CA HIS A 297 -1.22 16.96 -25.80
C HIS A 297 -0.60 15.62 -26.20
N THR A 298 -1.14 14.51 -25.69
CA THR A 298 -0.55 13.17 -25.86
C THR A 298 -0.20 12.89 -27.32
N GLY A 299 1.05 12.51 -27.57
CA GLY A 299 1.51 12.15 -28.92
C GLY A 299 1.90 13.33 -29.82
N THR A 300 1.64 14.57 -29.41
CA THR A 300 2.02 15.78 -30.17
C THR A 300 3.43 16.27 -29.79
N THR A 301 3.96 17.26 -30.51
CA THR A 301 5.22 17.93 -30.16
C THR A 301 5.14 18.79 -28.89
N LYS A 302 3.92 19.10 -28.43
CA LYS A 302 3.68 19.84 -27.19
C LYS A 302 3.67 18.96 -25.95
N ASP A 303 3.59 17.64 -26.12
CA ASP A 303 3.62 16.66 -25.04
C ASP A 303 4.89 16.83 -24.17
N PRO A 304 4.78 17.18 -22.87
CA PRO A 304 5.93 17.36 -22.01
C PRO A 304 6.75 16.08 -21.81
N GLU A 305 6.13 14.89 -21.91
CA GLU A 305 6.90 13.64 -21.87
C GLU A 305 7.80 13.51 -23.10
N ARG A 306 7.28 13.85 -24.30
CA ARG A 306 8.10 13.84 -25.52
C ARG A 306 9.19 14.89 -25.51
N ARG A 307 8.90 16.08 -24.95
CA ARG A 307 9.84 17.20 -24.89
C ARG A 307 10.97 16.99 -23.89
N PHE A 308 10.67 16.39 -22.74
CA PHE A 308 11.60 16.38 -21.61
C PHE A 308 12.00 14.99 -21.15
N LEU A 309 11.11 14.00 -21.15
CA LEU A 309 11.37 12.71 -20.52
C LEU A 309 12.48 11.93 -21.25
N TYR A 310 12.54 12.00 -22.58
CA TYR A 310 13.56 11.31 -23.39
C TYR A 310 14.53 12.28 -24.08
N HIS A 311 14.63 13.51 -23.57
CA HIS A 311 15.49 14.53 -24.17
C HIS A 311 16.96 14.08 -24.22
N GLN A 312 17.55 14.10 -25.42
CA GLN A 312 18.93 13.66 -25.70
C GLN A 312 19.25 12.25 -25.15
N GLN A 313 18.30 11.34 -25.29
CA GLN A 313 18.46 9.92 -24.95
C GLN A 313 18.35 9.06 -26.21
N PRO A 314 18.90 7.82 -26.19
CA PRO A 314 18.75 6.89 -27.30
C PRO A 314 17.29 6.58 -27.67
N TRP A 315 16.37 6.63 -26.71
CA TRP A 315 14.98 6.25 -26.92
C TRP A 315 14.17 7.30 -27.70
N GLU A 316 13.69 6.93 -28.89
CA GLU A 316 12.81 7.75 -29.75
C GLU A 316 11.49 7.02 -30.08
N PHE A 317 10.90 6.34 -29.09
CA PHE A 317 9.65 5.58 -29.25
C PHE A 317 9.74 4.46 -30.30
N ARG A 318 10.94 3.89 -30.48
CA ARG A 318 11.23 2.78 -31.39
C ARG A 318 12.19 1.79 -30.73
N PRO A 319 12.13 0.49 -31.07
CA PRO A 319 13.05 -0.50 -30.53
C PRO A 319 14.51 -0.15 -30.80
N LEU A 320 15.34 -0.23 -29.77
CA LEU A 320 16.76 0.10 -29.84
C LEU A 320 17.60 -1.15 -30.18
N ASN A 321 18.75 -0.96 -30.80
CA ASN A 321 19.74 -2.04 -30.88
C ASN A 321 20.32 -2.34 -29.48
N GLY A 322 20.97 -3.50 -29.30
CA GLY A 322 21.42 -3.95 -27.98
C GLY A 322 22.35 -2.96 -27.26
N LYS A 323 23.26 -2.31 -27.99
CA LYS A 323 24.19 -1.31 -27.44
C LYS A 323 23.46 -0.06 -26.95
N LEU A 324 22.53 0.46 -27.75
CA LEU A 324 21.73 1.65 -27.41
C LEU A 324 20.74 1.35 -26.28
N LEU A 325 20.11 0.17 -26.29
CA LEU A 325 19.23 -0.26 -25.22
C LEU A 325 20.00 -0.37 -23.90
N LEU A 326 21.17 -1.01 -23.90
CA LEU A 326 22.02 -1.08 -22.70
C LEU A 326 22.42 0.33 -22.22
N ARG A 327 22.80 1.23 -23.13
CA ARG A 327 23.09 2.64 -22.79
C ARG A 327 21.88 3.35 -22.18
N GLN A 328 20.68 3.12 -22.70
CA GLN A 328 19.43 3.67 -22.16
C GLN A 328 19.23 3.16 -20.73
N LEU A 329 19.19 1.84 -20.54
CA LEU A 329 18.90 1.20 -19.25
C LEU A 329 19.95 1.55 -18.19
N LEU A 330 21.24 1.55 -18.52
CA LEU A 330 22.30 1.97 -17.59
C LEU A 330 22.23 3.47 -17.29
N GLY A 331 21.88 4.29 -18.28
CA GLY A 331 21.69 5.73 -18.08
C GLY A 331 20.54 6.05 -17.13
N ASP A 332 19.48 5.24 -17.14
CA ASP A 332 18.35 5.34 -16.21
C ASP A 332 18.72 4.76 -14.83
N LEU A 333 19.38 3.60 -14.78
CA LEU A 333 19.82 2.96 -13.53
C LEU A 333 20.81 3.83 -12.75
N PHE A 334 21.73 4.53 -13.44
CA PHE A 334 22.74 5.40 -12.83
C PHE A 334 22.35 6.88 -12.88
N ILE A 335 21.06 7.21 -12.92
CA ILE A 335 20.48 8.58 -12.84
C ILE A 335 20.91 9.60 -13.92
N ILE A 336 21.80 9.23 -14.83
CA ILE A 336 22.33 10.12 -15.88
C ILE A 336 21.21 10.71 -16.73
N ASN A 337 20.26 9.88 -17.15
CA ASN A 337 19.13 10.31 -17.97
C ASN A 337 18.15 11.18 -17.18
N THR A 338 17.90 10.87 -15.90
CA THR A 338 17.08 11.72 -15.02
C THR A 338 17.67 13.12 -14.88
N LEU A 339 18.99 13.22 -14.67
CA LEU A 339 19.67 14.52 -14.62
C LEU A 339 19.56 15.29 -15.94
N ARG A 340 19.59 14.61 -17.10
CA ARG A 340 19.35 15.26 -18.40
C ARG A 340 17.93 15.81 -18.50
N ASN A 341 16.92 15.06 -18.06
CA ASN A 341 15.52 15.48 -18.10
C ASN A 341 15.28 16.71 -17.21
N LEU A 342 15.84 16.70 -16.00
CA LEU A 342 15.74 17.82 -15.07
C LEU A 342 16.41 19.09 -15.62
N ARG A 343 17.59 18.95 -16.24
CA ARG A 343 18.26 20.08 -16.92
C ARG A 343 17.42 20.61 -18.07
N ALA A 344 16.94 19.74 -18.96
CA ALA A 344 16.10 20.14 -20.09
C ALA A 344 14.83 20.88 -19.65
N TYR A 345 14.18 20.38 -18.59
CA TYR A 345 13.00 21.04 -18.01
C TYR A 345 13.33 22.42 -17.44
N ARG A 346 14.42 22.53 -16.67
CA ARG A 346 14.88 23.80 -16.09
C ARG A 346 15.27 24.82 -17.16
N ASP A 347 16.02 24.38 -18.17
CA ASP A 347 16.51 25.23 -19.26
C ASP A 347 15.36 25.75 -20.14
N ALA A 348 14.23 25.00 -20.19
CA ALA A 348 12.99 25.43 -20.84
C ALA A 348 12.11 26.36 -19.96
N GLY A 349 12.62 26.87 -18.83
CA GLY A 349 11.88 27.73 -17.92
C GLY A 349 10.83 26.97 -17.09
N GLY A 350 11.05 25.69 -16.85
CA GLY A 350 10.17 24.84 -16.06
C GLY A 350 9.88 25.41 -14.67
N ALA A 351 8.64 25.24 -14.20
CA ALA A 351 8.19 25.79 -12.94
C ALA A 351 8.86 25.10 -11.75
N SER A 352 9.28 25.88 -10.76
CA SER A 352 9.78 25.33 -9.48
C SER A 352 8.63 24.67 -8.68
N PRO A 353 8.91 23.60 -7.93
CA PRO A 353 7.93 23.02 -7.01
C PRO A 353 7.36 24.09 -6.06
N LYS A 354 6.03 24.23 -6.02
CA LYS A 354 5.37 25.18 -5.11
C LYS A 354 5.29 24.59 -3.71
N MET A 355 5.76 25.35 -2.73
CA MET A 355 5.66 24.99 -1.31
C MET A 355 4.25 25.31 -0.78
N THR A 356 3.33 24.37 -0.93
CA THR A 356 1.95 24.49 -0.43
C THR A 356 1.84 24.04 1.02
N ARG A 357 0.70 24.35 1.65
CA ARG A 357 0.40 23.87 3.01
C ARG A 357 0.43 22.34 3.12
N SER A 358 -0.02 21.61 2.08
CA SER A 358 0.04 20.15 2.02
C SER A 358 1.47 19.63 2.05
N VAL A 359 2.38 20.23 1.27
CA VAL A 359 3.81 19.85 1.26
C VAL A 359 4.46 20.14 2.61
N VAL A 360 4.25 21.33 3.17
CA VAL A 360 4.82 21.72 4.46
C VAL A 360 4.33 20.80 5.57
N ALA A 361 3.03 20.52 5.64
CA ALA A 361 2.47 19.62 6.65
C ALA A 361 3.03 18.20 6.55
N ALA A 362 3.11 17.64 5.33
CA ALA A 362 3.73 16.34 5.11
C ALA A 362 5.23 16.34 5.47
N GLY A 363 5.96 17.41 5.14
CA GLY A 363 7.36 17.61 5.50
C GLY A 363 7.60 17.66 7.00
N ILE A 364 6.76 18.38 7.75
CA ILE A 364 6.84 18.44 9.22
C ILE A 364 6.62 17.05 9.83
N ILE A 365 5.65 16.28 9.32
CA ILE A 365 5.39 14.92 9.80
C ILE A 365 6.61 14.03 9.54
N TRP A 366 7.16 14.04 8.33
CA TRP A 366 8.35 13.27 8.00
C TRP A 366 9.57 13.69 8.82
N LEU A 367 9.79 14.99 9.01
CA LEU A 367 10.86 15.50 9.86
C LEU A 367 10.72 15.01 11.30
N THR A 368 9.51 15.04 11.85
CA THR A 368 9.22 14.51 13.18
C THR A 368 9.49 13.01 13.26
N LEU A 369 8.99 12.22 12.29
CA LEU A 369 9.18 10.78 12.25
C LEU A 369 10.66 10.40 12.13
N LEU A 370 11.40 11.03 11.21
CA LEU A 370 12.81 10.77 10.99
C LEU A 370 13.65 11.21 12.21
N SER A 371 13.29 12.32 12.86
CA SER A 371 13.96 12.75 14.10
C SER A 371 13.72 11.75 15.24
N PHE A 372 12.51 11.22 15.37
CA PHE A 372 12.20 10.18 16.34
C PHE A 372 12.96 8.87 16.06
N ILE A 373 13.02 8.43 14.80
CA ILE A 373 13.80 7.25 14.41
C ILE A 373 15.29 7.46 14.67
N ALA A 374 15.83 8.63 14.32
CA ALA A 374 17.24 8.98 14.58
C ALA A 374 17.55 9.08 16.08
N TRP A 375 16.59 9.46 16.92
CA TRP A 375 16.75 9.44 18.37
C TRP A 375 16.77 8.02 18.94
N GLN A 376 15.95 7.12 18.39
CA GLN A 376 15.84 5.73 18.84
C GLN A 376 16.93 4.80 18.28
N THR A 377 17.64 5.23 17.24
CA THR A 377 18.60 4.40 16.51
C THR A 377 19.96 5.08 16.38
N GLY A 378 21.02 4.33 16.14
CA GLY A 378 22.34 4.90 15.89
C GLY A 378 22.48 5.51 14.48
N THR A 379 23.48 6.36 14.29
CA THR A 379 23.80 7.00 13.00
C THR A 379 23.98 5.98 11.87
N GLN A 380 24.57 4.83 12.15
CA GLN A 380 24.76 3.76 11.17
C GLN A 380 23.43 3.19 10.66
N THR A 381 22.49 2.89 11.57
CA THR A 381 21.16 2.39 11.20
C THR A 381 20.39 3.43 10.40
N MET A 382 20.47 4.71 10.80
CA MET A 382 19.85 5.80 10.05
C MET A 382 20.43 5.94 8.63
N LEU A 383 21.75 5.81 8.49
CA LEU A 383 22.40 5.82 7.18
C LEU A 383 21.96 4.63 6.33
N LEU A 384 21.86 3.42 6.90
CA LEU A 384 21.36 2.24 6.18
C LEU A 384 19.91 2.41 5.73
N ILE A 385 19.03 2.95 6.58
CA ILE A 385 17.65 3.28 6.21
C ILE A 385 17.65 4.29 5.05
N ALA A 386 18.46 5.35 5.13
CA ALA A 386 18.57 6.34 4.06
C ALA A 386 19.07 5.71 2.75
N LEU A 387 20.08 4.84 2.80
CA LEU A 387 20.59 4.13 1.62
C LEU A 387 19.54 3.19 1.02
N LEU A 388 18.86 2.40 1.85
CA LEU A 388 17.80 1.48 1.42
C LEU A 388 16.52 2.20 0.99
N TRP A 389 16.38 3.49 1.26
CA TRP A 389 15.28 4.30 0.77
C TRP A 389 15.65 5.05 -0.52
N PHE A 390 16.70 5.88 -0.49
CA PHE A 390 17.01 6.81 -1.58
C PHE A 390 17.75 6.15 -2.75
N VAL A 391 18.62 5.17 -2.51
CA VAL A 391 19.34 4.49 -3.61
C VAL A 391 18.37 3.70 -4.50
N PRO A 392 17.48 2.83 -4.00
CA PRO A 392 16.52 2.15 -4.87
C PRO A 392 15.56 3.11 -5.57
N LEU A 393 15.11 4.17 -4.88
CA LEU A 393 14.26 5.21 -5.47
C LEU A 393 14.93 5.87 -6.69
N ALA A 394 16.17 6.33 -6.52
CA ALA A 394 16.90 7.05 -7.55
C ALA A 394 17.34 6.14 -8.70
N THR A 395 17.64 4.87 -8.43
CA THR A 395 18.22 3.95 -9.42
C THR A 395 17.16 3.03 -10.03
N LEU A 396 16.91 1.88 -9.41
CA LEU A 396 16.00 0.85 -9.93
C LEU A 396 14.56 1.35 -10.04
N GLY A 397 14.07 2.17 -9.10
CA GLY A 397 12.74 2.77 -9.15
C GLY A 397 12.55 3.66 -10.38
N THR A 398 13.53 4.52 -10.66
CA THR A 398 13.57 5.34 -11.88
C THR A 398 13.62 4.46 -13.14
N LEU A 399 14.43 3.40 -13.13
CA LEU A 399 14.49 2.45 -14.24
C LEU A 399 13.15 1.75 -14.49
N LEU A 400 12.47 1.29 -13.43
CA LEU A 400 11.14 0.67 -13.53
C LEU A 400 10.11 1.67 -14.08
N GLN A 401 10.14 2.92 -13.62
CA GLN A 401 9.30 3.99 -14.16
C GLN A 401 9.56 4.23 -15.65
N LYS A 402 10.83 4.23 -16.07
CA LYS A 402 11.25 4.40 -17.47
C LYS A 402 10.77 3.26 -18.36
N ILE A 403 10.99 2.01 -17.93
CA ILE A 403 10.49 0.84 -18.65
C ILE A 403 8.95 0.91 -18.75
N ARG A 404 8.26 1.30 -17.67
CA ARG A 404 6.81 1.48 -17.66
C ARG A 404 6.38 2.55 -18.67
N SER A 405 6.97 3.74 -18.63
CA SER A 405 6.64 4.83 -19.57
C SER A 405 6.87 4.42 -21.03
N ILE A 406 7.98 3.72 -21.33
CA ILE A 406 8.19 3.15 -22.66
C ILE A 406 7.06 2.16 -23.01
N ALA A 407 6.73 1.27 -22.08
CA ALA A 407 5.68 0.29 -22.30
C ALA A 407 4.29 0.91 -22.45
N GLU A 408 4.04 2.08 -21.88
CA GLU A 408 2.74 2.75 -21.87
C GLU A 408 2.59 3.73 -23.04
N HIS A 409 3.64 4.44 -23.46
CA HIS A 409 3.58 5.59 -24.38
C HIS A 409 4.38 5.41 -25.69
N SER A 410 4.75 4.19 -26.05
CA SER A 410 5.39 3.89 -27.35
C SER A 410 4.39 3.49 -28.44
N GLY A 411 3.13 3.92 -28.29
CA GLY A 411 2.09 3.76 -29.29
C GLY A 411 2.24 4.77 -30.42
N GLY A 412 1.22 4.80 -31.29
CA GLY A 412 1.10 5.76 -32.37
C GLY A 412 0.87 5.14 -33.74
N PRO A 413 0.36 5.94 -34.70
CA PRO A 413 0.20 5.51 -36.08
C PRO A 413 1.52 4.97 -36.64
N ASP A 414 1.42 3.84 -37.33
CA ASP A 414 2.53 3.16 -38.02
C ASP A 414 3.68 2.64 -37.13
N VAL A 415 3.57 2.76 -35.79
CA VAL A 415 4.56 2.19 -34.86
C VAL A 415 4.28 0.71 -34.60
N THR A 416 3.03 0.36 -34.31
CA THR A 416 2.59 -1.00 -34.03
C THR A 416 1.48 -1.41 -35.00
N PRO A 417 1.66 -2.48 -35.80
CA PRO A 417 0.65 -2.91 -36.77
C PRO A 417 -0.73 -3.12 -36.14
N GLY A 418 -1.73 -2.38 -36.66
CA GLY A 418 -3.11 -2.39 -36.18
C GLY A 418 -3.35 -1.70 -34.84
N TRP A 419 -2.46 -0.82 -34.39
CA TRP A 419 -2.59 -0.02 -33.18
C TRP A 419 -2.39 1.46 -33.52
N GLN A 420 -3.44 2.26 -33.38
CA GLN A 420 -3.43 3.68 -33.76
C GLN A 420 -3.31 4.63 -32.56
N GLU A 421 -3.52 4.12 -31.35
CA GLU A 421 -3.49 4.91 -30.12
C GLU A 421 -2.06 5.20 -29.68
N TRP A 422 -1.81 6.38 -29.11
CA TRP A 422 -0.50 6.77 -28.59
C TRP A 422 -0.09 6.03 -27.32
N THR A 423 -1.06 5.43 -26.63
CA THR A 423 -0.84 4.67 -25.41
C THR A 423 -1.28 3.23 -25.55
N TYR A 424 -0.72 2.36 -24.70
CA TYR A 424 -0.99 0.93 -24.71
C TYR A 424 -1.86 0.46 -23.55
N ALA A 425 -2.54 -0.66 -23.76
CA ALA A 425 -3.09 -1.48 -22.69
C ALA A 425 -2.57 -2.92 -22.81
N TRP A 426 -2.27 -3.54 -21.66
CA TRP A 426 -1.51 -4.79 -21.58
C TRP A 426 -2.24 -5.88 -20.79
N LYS A 427 -2.12 -7.12 -21.26
CA LYS A 427 -2.34 -8.35 -20.47
C LYS A 427 -1.07 -8.67 -19.71
N VAL A 428 -1.15 -8.66 -18.38
CA VAL A 428 0.01 -8.78 -17.49
C VAL A 428 -0.12 -9.96 -16.52
N GLY A 429 1.00 -10.66 -16.29
CA GLY A 429 1.14 -11.68 -15.25
C GLY A 429 1.49 -11.10 -13.87
N CYS A 430 1.71 -11.97 -12.88
CA CYS A 430 2.02 -11.55 -11.50
C CYS A 430 3.32 -10.74 -11.40
N ALA A 431 4.38 -11.15 -12.09
CA ALA A 431 5.65 -10.42 -12.11
C ALA A 431 5.48 -9.01 -12.70
N GLY A 432 4.73 -8.88 -13.80
CA GLY A 432 4.39 -7.59 -14.38
C GLY A 432 3.61 -6.70 -13.41
N ARG A 433 2.63 -7.25 -12.70
CA ARG A 433 1.86 -6.53 -11.66
C ARG A 433 2.69 -6.15 -10.44
N PHE A 434 3.77 -6.86 -10.15
CA PHE A 434 4.65 -6.51 -9.03
C PHE A 434 5.67 -5.43 -9.41
N PHE A 435 6.28 -5.53 -10.60
CA PHE A 435 7.42 -4.68 -10.96
C PHE A 435 7.07 -3.48 -11.84
N ILE A 436 6.23 -3.67 -12.87
CA ILE A 436 6.05 -2.67 -13.94
C ILE A 436 4.69 -2.00 -13.84
N TRP A 437 3.63 -2.79 -13.70
CA TRP A 437 2.25 -2.34 -13.73
C TRP A 437 1.41 -2.77 -12.51
N PRO A 438 1.79 -2.41 -11.28
CA PRO A 438 0.88 -2.53 -10.14
C PRO A 438 -0.36 -1.64 -10.34
N TYR A 439 -1.42 -1.93 -9.60
CA TYR A 439 -2.63 -1.10 -9.56
C TYR A 439 -3.25 -0.77 -10.91
N HIS A 440 -3.31 -1.76 -11.82
CA HIS A 440 -4.02 -1.66 -13.10
C HIS A 440 -3.53 -0.56 -14.06
N ILE A 441 -2.38 0.05 -13.81
CA ILE A 441 -1.76 1.01 -14.73
C ILE A 441 -1.38 0.36 -16.07
N ASN A 442 -1.33 -0.99 -16.14
CA ASN A 442 -1.26 -1.72 -17.41
C ASN A 442 -2.40 -1.38 -18.37
N LEU A 443 -3.51 -0.80 -17.91
CA LEU A 443 -4.62 -0.30 -18.72
C LEU A 443 -4.46 1.21 -18.98
N HIS A 444 -3.25 1.65 -19.32
CA HIS A 444 -2.93 3.07 -19.48
C HIS A 444 -3.73 3.74 -20.61
N LEU A 445 -4.03 3.01 -21.69
CA LEU A 445 -4.98 3.47 -22.71
C LEU A 445 -6.35 3.84 -22.12
N HIS A 446 -6.92 2.96 -21.27
CA HIS A 446 -8.20 3.23 -20.61
C HIS A 446 -8.09 4.42 -19.66
N HIS A 447 -6.96 4.56 -18.96
CA HIS A 447 -6.67 5.75 -18.16
C HIS A 447 -6.71 7.03 -19.01
N HIS A 448 -6.07 7.07 -20.18
CA HIS A 448 -6.13 8.24 -21.07
C HIS A 448 -7.54 8.53 -21.58
N ARG A 449 -8.28 7.51 -21.99
CA ARG A 449 -9.66 7.64 -22.48
C ARG A 449 -10.64 8.09 -21.38
N SER A 450 -10.34 7.79 -20.12
CA SER A 450 -11.28 7.97 -18.99
C SER A 450 -10.58 8.33 -17.68
N ALA A 451 -9.72 9.36 -17.72
CA ALA A 451 -8.89 9.79 -16.60
C ALA A 451 -9.68 10.24 -15.36
N ASN A 452 -11.00 10.40 -15.47
CA ASN A 452 -11.91 10.71 -14.37
C ASN A 452 -12.28 9.50 -13.48
N HIS A 453 -11.84 8.29 -13.83
CA HIS A 453 -12.04 7.08 -13.05
C HIS A 453 -10.76 6.65 -12.32
N PRO A 454 -10.88 6.15 -11.06
CA PRO A 454 -9.73 5.64 -10.31
C PRO A 454 -9.23 4.31 -10.87
N TRP A 455 -7.97 4.00 -10.58
CA TRP A 455 -7.29 2.79 -11.02
C TRP A 455 -8.07 1.47 -10.83
N HIS A 456 -8.84 1.33 -9.74
CA HIS A 456 -9.56 0.10 -9.42
C HIS A 456 -10.82 -0.12 -10.28
N VAL A 457 -11.28 0.92 -10.98
CA VAL A 457 -12.41 0.86 -11.92
C VAL A 457 -11.97 0.48 -13.34
N LEU A 458 -10.71 0.77 -13.72
CA LEU A 458 -10.19 0.56 -15.07
C LEU A 458 -10.47 -0.84 -15.66
N PRO A 459 -10.33 -1.96 -14.92
CA PRO A 459 -10.65 -3.27 -15.48
C PRO A 459 -12.10 -3.44 -15.94
N GLY A 460 -13.04 -2.72 -15.32
CA GLY A 460 -14.45 -2.72 -15.70
C GLY A 460 -14.76 -1.87 -16.94
N LEU A 461 -13.80 -1.06 -17.40
CA LEU A 461 -13.92 -0.23 -18.61
C LEU A 461 -13.38 -0.94 -19.86
N VAL A 462 -12.78 -2.13 -19.70
CA VAL A 462 -12.27 -2.92 -20.81
C VAL A 462 -13.43 -3.60 -21.53
N SER A 463 -13.60 -3.27 -22.81
CA SER A 463 -14.58 -3.90 -23.70
C SER A 463 -14.03 -5.17 -24.36
N THR A 464 -14.90 -6.02 -24.91
CA THR A 464 -14.49 -7.23 -25.64
C THR A 464 -13.68 -6.93 -26.90
N ASP A 465 -13.90 -5.76 -27.48
CA ASP A 465 -13.25 -5.32 -28.72
C ASP A 465 -11.95 -4.57 -28.46
N ASP A 466 -11.66 -4.21 -27.19
CA ASP A 466 -10.41 -3.56 -26.83
C ASP A 466 -9.24 -4.53 -27.03
N ARG A 467 -8.33 -4.14 -27.93
CA ARG A 467 -7.07 -4.83 -28.12
C ARG A 467 -6.18 -4.61 -26.90
N LEU A 468 -5.67 -5.69 -26.30
CA LEU A 468 -4.66 -5.67 -25.25
C LEU A 468 -3.40 -6.38 -25.74
N MET A 469 -2.24 -5.75 -25.56
CA MET A 469 -0.95 -6.36 -25.91
C MET A 469 -0.53 -7.40 -24.87
N ASP A 470 0.16 -8.46 -25.30
CA ASP A 470 0.69 -9.46 -24.36
C ASP A 470 2.00 -8.96 -23.75
N SER A 471 2.13 -8.97 -22.42
CA SER A 471 3.37 -8.53 -21.76
C SER A 471 4.66 -9.20 -22.25
N ARG A 472 4.59 -10.41 -22.83
CA ARG A 472 5.73 -11.10 -23.45
C ARG A 472 6.31 -10.34 -24.66
N THR A 473 5.51 -9.50 -25.31
CA THR A 473 5.96 -8.68 -26.44
C THR A 473 6.68 -7.41 -25.99
N LEU A 474 6.73 -7.08 -24.70
CA LEU A 474 7.42 -5.88 -24.20
C LEU A 474 8.89 -5.82 -24.64
N LEU A 475 9.61 -6.94 -24.57
CA LEU A 475 11.01 -6.98 -25.01
C LEU A 475 11.17 -6.63 -26.49
N SER A 476 10.21 -7.01 -27.34
CA SER A 476 10.24 -6.66 -28.77
C SER A 476 9.97 -5.18 -29.04
N LEU A 477 9.28 -4.48 -28.12
CA LEU A 477 9.16 -3.01 -28.18
C LEU A 477 10.48 -2.34 -27.81
N LEU A 478 11.24 -2.91 -26.87
CA LEU A 478 12.49 -2.32 -26.38
C LEU A 478 13.69 -2.63 -27.29
N TRP A 479 13.76 -3.85 -27.84
CA TRP A 479 14.95 -4.38 -28.49
C TRP A 479 14.69 -4.81 -29.94
N SER A 480 15.38 -4.17 -30.89
CA SER A 480 15.26 -4.47 -32.32
C SER A 480 15.84 -5.84 -32.73
N GLY A 481 16.63 -6.47 -31.87
CA GLY A 481 17.20 -7.81 -32.12
C GLY A 481 16.18 -8.94 -32.05
N LEU A 482 15.00 -8.71 -31.48
CA LEU A 482 13.93 -9.71 -31.33
C LEU A 482 12.95 -9.74 -32.51
N LYS A 483 13.38 -9.32 -33.73
CA LYS A 483 12.52 -9.27 -34.91
C LYS A 483 11.63 -10.51 -35.00
N LYS A 484 10.31 -10.26 -35.07
CA LYS A 484 9.25 -11.26 -35.27
C LYS A 484 9.68 -12.20 -36.41
N LYS A 485 9.71 -13.52 -36.15
CA LYS A 485 9.51 -14.47 -37.24
C LYS A 485 8.13 -14.10 -37.82
N ASN A 486 8.13 -13.62 -39.07
CA ASN A 486 6.92 -13.29 -39.81
C ASN A 486 5.99 -14.50 -39.87
#